data_AF-A0A0A0B7J3-F1
#
_entry.id   AF-A0A0A0B7J3-F1
#
_cell.length_a   1.000
_cell.length_b   1.000
_cell.length_c   1.000
_cell.angle_alpha   90.00
_cell.angle_beta   90.00
_cell.angle_gamma   90.00
#
_symmetry.space_group_name_H-M   'P 1'
#
loop_
_entity.id
_entity.type
_entity.pdbx_description
1 polymer ?
#
loop_
_entity_poly.entity_id
_entity_poly.type
_entity_poly.pdbx_seq_one_letter_code
_entity_poly.pdbx_strand_id
1 'polypeptide(L)'
;MELRDVAHELYGLAPADFTAARNARAKEARAAMDRALATRLAALPRPSAAAWAVNLLVRREPDLVDQLLAMGAALREAQASLSGADLRDLNRQQHQLLVEVRRRAEAAARDAGHPVSPTIAQNVHATLHAAMADPDAADAVRSGLLVADLQSTGFGPVDVDGAVAPVDAPADGEDSEPAPRTRRRADADVDELEAARQRRAAAGRAPGRSGARTPAVSTDRGRRRRAEADGDDTRAEAEASDPKERERAERERAEQERAEQERAAAEQAERERAERERAAAERAAERERAAAERRRRAEVGRRLARAEKQLASAERALAAADSTVEDAEGRHEATVREIAEAEQRLARLRARRAELDAEVGTAREAADDAAAARDDAQGEVDRLREELDDGSTP
;
A
#
# COMPACT_ATOMS: atom_id res chain seq x y z
N MET A 1 7.43 -11.35 32.48
CA MET A 1 7.14 -10.33 31.45
C MET A 1 6.51 -11.11 30.31
N GLU A 2 5.24 -10.84 30.02
CA GLU A 2 4.49 -11.63 29.05
C GLU A 2 4.92 -11.25 27.62
N LEU A 3 4.83 -12.20 26.68
CA LEU A 3 5.22 -11.98 25.28
C LEU A 3 4.49 -10.78 24.67
N ARG A 4 3.21 -10.61 25.00
CA ARG A 4 2.34 -9.56 24.48
C ARG A 4 2.83 -8.16 24.86
N ASP A 5 3.31 -7.98 26.09
CA ASP A 5 3.82 -6.69 26.58
C ASP A 5 5.10 -6.30 25.83
N VAL A 6 6.02 -7.26 25.68
CA VAL A 6 7.27 -7.05 24.95
C VAL A 6 6.99 -6.78 23.47
N ALA A 7 6.07 -7.53 22.87
CA ALA A 7 5.68 -7.32 21.48
C ALA A 7 5.08 -5.91 21.31
N HIS A 8 4.23 -5.45 22.24
CA HIS A 8 3.72 -4.08 22.20
C HIS A 8 4.85 -3.06 22.17
N GLU A 9 5.86 -3.18 23.03
CA GLU A 9 7.00 -2.26 22.99
C GLU A 9 7.78 -2.35 21.67
N LEU A 10 8.03 -3.56 21.18
CA LEU A 10 8.81 -3.80 19.96
C LEU A 10 8.12 -3.24 18.71
N TYR A 11 6.81 -3.46 18.54
CA TYR A 11 6.06 -2.96 17.39
C TYR A 11 5.80 -1.44 17.44
N GLY A 12 6.16 -0.76 18.52
CA GLY A 12 6.24 0.71 18.58
C GLY A 12 7.55 1.28 17.99
N LEU A 13 8.59 0.46 17.84
CA LEU A 13 9.88 0.88 17.29
C LEU A 13 9.85 0.93 15.76
N ALA A 14 10.67 1.79 15.18
CA ALA A 14 10.83 1.86 13.73
C ALA A 14 11.26 0.49 13.16
N PRO A 15 10.84 0.13 11.93
CA PRO A 15 11.19 -1.17 11.34
C PRO A 15 12.71 -1.42 11.25
N ALA A 16 13.52 -0.36 11.17
CA ALA A 16 14.97 -0.45 11.17
C ALA A 16 15.54 -0.91 12.54
N ASP A 17 14.93 -0.45 13.64
CA ASP A 17 15.39 -0.75 15.01
C ASP A 17 14.79 -2.03 15.58
N PHE A 18 13.65 -2.46 15.03
CA PHE A 18 12.88 -3.62 15.50
C PHE A 18 13.74 -4.87 15.68
N THR A 19 14.53 -5.25 14.67
CA THR A 19 15.30 -6.50 14.69
C THR A 19 16.36 -6.50 15.79
N ALA A 20 17.04 -5.37 15.97
CA ALA A 20 18.07 -5.22 17.00
C ALA A 20 17.45 -5.30 18.40
N ALA A 21 16.36 -4.57 18.63
CA ALA A 21 15.63 -4.60 19.90
C ALA A 21 15.03 -5.99 20.20
N ARG A 22 14.41 -6.65 19.21
CA ARG A 22 13.86 -8.00 19.33
C ARG A 22 14.94 -9.00 19.75
N ASN A 23 16.11 -8.93 19.12
CA ASN A 23 17.23 -9.82 19.44
C ASN A 23 17.79 -9.55 20.85
N ALA A 24 17.82 -8.28 21.29
CA ALA A 24 18.21 -7.90 22.64
C ALA A 24 17.24 -8.46 23.69
N ARG A 25 15.93 -8.27 23.51
CA ARG A 25 14.89 -8.83 24.40
C ARG A 25 14.91 -10.36 24.44
N ALA A 26 15.13 -11.00 23.29
CA ALA A 26 15.30 -12.45 23.24
C ALA A 26 16.59 -12.94 23.94
N LYS A 27 17.65 -12.12 24.00
CA LYS A 27 18.87 -12.44 24.76
C LYS A 27 18.65 -12.26 26.27
N GLU A 28 17.94 -11.21 26.68
CA GLU A 28 17.55 -10.96 28.07
C GLU A 28 16.67 -12.09 28.61
N ALA A 29 15.66 -12.54 27.85
CA ALA A 29 14.83 -13.69 28.21
C ALA A 29 15.65 -14.98 28.39
N ARG A 30 16.64 -15.24 27.52
CA ARG A 30 17.57 -16.38 27.69
C ARG A 30 18.42 -16.24 28.95
N ALA A 31 18.89 -15.05 29.27
CA ALA A 31 19.67 -14.79 30.48
C ALA A 31 18.82 -14.97 31.75
N ALA A 32 17.52 -14.66 31.67
CA ALA A 32 16.52 -14.92 32.70
C ALA A 32 16.03 -16.38 32.74
N MET A 33 16.66 -17.29 31.97
CA MET A 33 16.32 -18.72 31.85
C MET A 33 14.94 -19.02 31.26
N ASP A 34 14.29 -18.03 30.63
CA ASP A 34 13.02 -18.22 29.92
C ASP A 34 13.26 -18.50 28.43
N ARG A 35 13.58 -19.77 28.14
CA ARG A 35 13.84 -20.25 26.77
C ARG A 35 12.60 -20.18 25.87
N ALA A 36 11.41 -20.38 26.42
CA ALA A 36 10.16 -20.38 25.67
C ALA A 36 9.85 -18.96 25.17
N LEU A 37 9.90 -17.96 26.06
CA LEU A 37 9.72 -16.56 25.71
C LEU A 37 10.78 -16.10 24.71
N ALA A 38 12.05 -16.47 24.91
CA ALA A 38 13.12 -16.11 23.97
C ALA A 38 12.91 -16.64 22.55
N THR A 39 12.39 -17.87 22.41
CA THR A 39 12.08 -18.47 21.11
C THR A 39 10.91 -17.75 20.45
N ARG A 40 9.82 -17.49 21.19
CA ARG A 40 8.66 -16.76 20.67
C ARG A 40 9.01 -15.32 20.27
N LEU A 41 9.82 -14.62 21.06
CA LEU A 41 10.35 -13.29 20.71
C LEU A 41 11.18 -13.31 19.43
N ALA A 42 12.04 -14.31 19.25
CA ALA A 42 12.86 -14.44 18.04
C ALA A 42 12.03 -14.76 16.78
N ALA A 43 10.85 -15.37 16.96
CA ALA A 43 9.92 -15.69 15.89
C ALA A 43 9.06 -14.49 15.44
N LEU A 44 9.01 -13.40 16.22
CA LEU A 44 8.24 -12.20 15.85
C LEU A 44 8.74 -11.62 14.51
N PRO A 45 7.87 -11.50 13.49
CA PRO A 45 8.26 -10.94 12.21
C PRO A 45 8.37 -9.41 12.27
N ARG A 46 9.25 -8.85 11.44
CA ARG A 46 9.41 -7.40 11.31
C ARG A 46 8.15 -6.79 10.65
N PRO A 47 7.58 -5.71 11.19
CA PRO A 47 6.43 -5.06 10.56
C PRO A 47 6.81 -4.38 9.23
N SER A 48 5.86 -4.35 8.30
CA SER A 48 5.95 -3.48 7.11
C SER A 48 5.90 -2.01 7.53
N ALA A 49 6.36 -1.11 6.65
CA ALA A 49 6.35 0.33 6.97
C ALA A 49 4.93 0.89 7.16
N ALA A 50 3.95 0.37 6.42
CA ALA A 50 2.55 0.74 6.57
C ALA A 50 1.95 0.19 7.88
N ALA A 51 2.20 -1.10 8.18
CA ALA A 51 1.77 -1.72 9.43
C ALA A 51 2.36 -0.99 10.66
N TRP A 52 3.65 -0.64 10.62
CA TRP A 52 4.28 0.16 11.67
C TRP A 52 3.62 1.53 11.85
N ALA A 53 3.31 2.25 10.77
CA ALA A 53 2.66 3.56 10.86
C ALA A 53 1.26 3.46 11.49
N VAL A 54 0.51 2.40 11.21
CA VAL A 54 -0.79 2.12 11.86
C VAL A 54 -0.60 1.74 13.33
N ASN A 55 0.36 0.86 13.65
CA ASN A 55 0.67 0.51 15.04
C ASN A 55 1.08 1.74 15.87
N LEU A 56 1.84 2.66 15.27
CA LEU A 56 2.24 3.91 15.90
C LEU A 56 1.05 4.83 16.14
N LEU A 57 0.12 4.91 15.17
CA LEU A 57 -1.11 5.68 15.30
C LEU A 57 -1.98 5.14 16.47
N VAL A 58 -2.20 3.83 16.54
CA VAL A 58 -2.96 3.17 17.62
C VAL A 58 -2.38 3.53 18.99
N ARG A 59 -1.06 3.65 19.10
CA ARG A 59 -0.36 3.98 20.35
C ARG A 59 -0.47 5.45 20.73
N ARG A 60 -0.49 6.35 19.76
CA ARG A 60 -0.45 7.80 20.01
C ARG A 60 -1.84 8.42 20.08
N GLU A 61 -2.78 7.91 19.30
CA GLU A 61 -4.12 8.47 19.11
C GLU A 61 -5.18 7.34 19.19
N PRO A 62 -5.25 6.58 20.31
CA PRO A 62 -6.16 5.44 20.43
C PRO A 62 -7.64 5.86 20.24
N ASP A 63 -8.02 7.01 20.80
CA ASP A 63 -9.39 7.54 20.68
C ASP A 63 -9.80 7.82 19.23
N LEU A 64 -8.85 8.28 18.40
CA LEU A 64 -9.10 8.53 16.98
C LEU A 64 -9.27 7.23 16.19
N VAL A 65 -8.50 6.19 16.54
CA VAL A 65 -8.67 4.86 15.94
C VAL A 65 -10.01 4.27 16.36
N ASP A 66 -10.40 4.36 17.63
CA ASP A 66 -11.69 3.85 18.08
C ASP A 66 -12.86 4.59 17.43
N GLN A 67 -12.75 5.91 17.23
CA GLN A 67 -13.73 6.67 16.46
C GLN A 67 -13.86 6.17 15.01
N LEU A 68 -12.74 5.88 14.35
CA LEU A 68 -12.72 5.32 13.00
C LEU A 68 -13.40 3.95 12.94
N LEU A 69 -13.07 3.06 13.87
CA LEU A 69 -13.63 1.71 13.93
C LEU A 69 -15.12 1.73 14.29
N ALA A 70 -15.56 2.63 15.16
CA ALA A 70 -16.98 2.84 15.48
C ALA A 70 -17.77 3.34 14.27
N MET A 71 -17.20 4.24 13.46
CA MET A 71 -17.80 4.66 12.19
C MET A 71 -17.94 3.49 11.21
N GLY A 72 -16.92 2.63 11.12
CA GLY A 72 -17.00 1.39 10.34
C GLY A 72 -18.13 0.46 10.79
N ALA A 73 -18.30 0.28 12.10
CA ALA A 73 -19.41 -0.51 12.65
C ALA A 73 -20.78 0.09 12.32
N ALA A 74 -20.94 1.42 12.47
CA ALA A 74 -22.18 2.12 12.13
C ALA A 74 -22.53 2.02 10.63
N LEU A 75 -21.53 2.10 9.75
CA LEU A 75 -21.70 1.90 8.30
C LEU A 75 -22.20 0.50 7.97
N ARG A 76 -21.60 -0.54 8.58
CA ARG A 76 -22.03 -1.93 8.36
C ARG A 76 -23.46 -2.18 8.85
N GLU A 77 -23.82 -1.60 10.00
CA GLU A 77 -25.19 -1.68 10.54
C GLU A 77 -26.19 -1.00 9.59
N ALA A 78 -25.89 0.22 9.12
CA ALA A 78 -26.73 0.94 8.18
C ALA A 78 -26.87 0.23 6.82
N GLN A 79 -25.81 -0.45 6.37
CA GLN A 79 -25.84 -1.30 5.17
C GLN A 79 -26.74 -2.53 5.37
N ALA A 80 -26.66 -3.17 6.54
CA ALA A 80 -27.51 -4.31 6.89
C ALA A 80 -28.99 -3.91 7.03
N SER A 81 -29.28 -2.69 7.51
CA SER A 81 -30.63 -2.18 7.71
C SER A 81 -31.24 -1.46 6.48
N LEU A 82 -30.50 -1.37 5.36
CA LEU A 82 -30.91 -0.71 4.11
C LEU A 82 -31.35 0.77 4.27
N SER A 83 -30.77 1.51 5.23
CA SER A 83 -31.11 2.94 5.43
C SER A 83 -30.33 3.86 4.50
N GLY A 84 -30.90 4.17 3.32
CA GLY A 84 -30.21 4.93 2.27
C GLY A 84 -29.81 6.37 2.63
N ALA A 85 -30.59 7.06 3.48
CA ALA A 85 -30.29 8.44 3.88
C ALA A 85 -29.11 8.49 4.89
N ASP A 86 -29.12 7.61 5.89
CA ASP A 86 -28.05 7.50 6.89
C ASP A 86 -26.71 7.10 6.24
N LEU A 87 -26.76 6.25 5.20
CA LEU A 87 -25.57 5.84 4.45
C LEU A 87 -24.87 7.02 3.73
N ARG A 88 -25.61 8.01 3.24
CA ARG A 88 -25.00 9.17 2.55
C ARG A 88 -24.24 10.06 3.51
N ASP A 89 -24.82 10.34 4.67
CA ASP A 89 -24.18 11.16 5.70
C ASP A 89 -22.98 10.44 6.32
N LEU A 90 -23.13 9.14 6.64
CA LEU A 90 -22.01 8.33 7.15
C LEU A 90 -20.88 8.22 6.12
N ASN A 91 -21.16 8.01 4.83
CA ASN A 91 -20.10 7.93 3.80
C ASN A 91 -19.31 9.24 3.65
N ARG A 92 -19.96 10.41 3.79
CA ARG A 92 -19.24 11.71 3.79
C ARG A 92 -18.35 11.86 5.02
N GLN A 93 -18.88 11.55 6.20
CA GLN A 93 -18.13 11.63 7.46
C GLN A 93 -16.95 10.62 7.47
N GLN A 94 -17.17 9.44 6.92
CA GLN A 94 -16.16 8.40 6.72
C GLN A 94 -14.97 8.91 5.91
N HIS A 95 -15.20 9.52 4.74
CA HIS A 95 -14.12 10.03 3.90
C HIS A 95 -13.29 11.10 4.62
N GLN A 96 -13.95 12.01 5.34
CA GLN A 96 -13.28 13.07 6.11
C GLN A 96 -12.42 12.49 7.24
N LEU A 97 -12.99 11.58 8.04
CA LEU A 97 -12.30 10.94 9.15
C LEU A 97 -11.12 10.10 8.66
N LEU A 98 -11.29 9.32 7.60
CA LEU A 98 -10.24 8.47 7.04
C LEU A 98 -9.06 9.30 6.48
N VAL A 99 -9.33 10.48 5.90
CA VAL A 99 -8.29 11.43 5.49
C VAL A 99 -7.55 12.02 6.70
N GLU A 100 -8.27 12.39 7.77
CA GLU A 100 -7.67 12.87 9.00
C GLU A 100 -6.77 11.81 9.64
N VAL A 101 -7.28 10.59 9.83
CA VAL A 101 -6.56 9.51 10.48
C VAL A 101 -5.29 9.16 9.69
N ARG A 102 -5.36 9.11 8.35
CA ARG A 102 -4.17 8.94 7.50
C ARG A 102 -3.15 10.05 7.75
N ARG A 103 -3.58 11.32 7.77
CA ARG A 103 -2.70 12.46 8.02
C ARG A 103 -2.05 12.38 9.41
N ARG A 104 -2.76 11.90 10.43
CA ARG A 104 -2.22 11.68 11.78
C ARG A 104 -1.19 10.56 11.80
N ALA A 105 -1.43 9.46 11.09
CA ALA A 105 -0.43 8.39 10.93
C ALA A 105 0.85 8.90 10.23
N GLU A 106 0.70 9.67 9.15
CA GLU A 106 1.84 10.30 8.45
C GLU A 106 2.61 11.26 9.37
N ALA A 107 1.90 12.08 10.16
CA ALA A 107 2.52 13.00 11.12
C ALA A 107 3.26 12.23 12.23
N ALA A 108 2.63 11.20 12.81
CA ALA A 108 3.25 10.37 13.82
C ALA A 108 4.55 9.73 13.32
N ALA A 109 4.55 9.21 12.09
CA ALA A 109 5.74 8.63 11.45
C ALA A 109 6.83 9.68 11.21
N ARG A 110 6.47 10.89 10.76
CA ARG A 110 7.43 12.02 10.61
C ARG A 110 8.04 12.43 11.94
N ASP A 111 7.23 12.56 12.99
CA ASP A 111 7.69 12.93 14.33
C ASP A 111 8.60 11.87 14.95
N ALA A 112 8.41 10.60 14.55
CA ALA A 112 9.31 9.50 14.87
C ALA A 112 10.59 9.46 14.00
N GLY A 113 10.80 10.43 13.10
CA GLY A 113 11.99 10.53 12.26
C GLY A 113 11.95 9.70 10.96
N HIS A 114 10.82 9.06 10.65
CA HIS A 114 10.66 8.18 9.49
C HIS A 114 9.48 8.64 8.61
N PRO A 115 9.66 9.69 7.78
CA PRO A 115 8.60 10.15 6.87
C PRO A 115 8.18 9.02 5.92
N VAL A 116 6.87 8.79 5.81
CA VAL A 116 6.30 7.79 4.91
C VAL A 116 6.24 8.30 3.46
N SER A 117 6.51 7.41 2.51
CA SER A 117 6.37 7.71 1.08
C SER A 117 4.88 7.77 0.68
N PRO A 118 4.54 8.39 -0.47
CA PRO A 118 3.16 8.39 -0.96
C PRO A 118 2.56 6.98 -1.11
N THR A 119 3.35 6.01 -1.56
CA THR A 119 2.92 4.60 -1.67
C THR A 119 2.60 4.00 -0.30
N ILE A 120 3.44 4.25 0.71
CA ILE A 120 3.19 3.75 2.07
C ILE A 120 1.94 4.41 2.65
N ALA A 121 1.75 5.71 2.43
CA ALA A 121 0.55 6.43 2.86
C ALA A 121 -0.75 5.86 2.24
N GLN A 122 -0.69 5.41 0.98
CA GLN A 122 -1.81 4.70 0.34
C GLN A 122 -2.08 3.33 0.98
N ASN A 123 -1.03 2.56 1.31
CA ASN A 123 -1.21 1.28 2.00
C ASN A 123 -1.77 1.45 3.42
N VAL A 124 -1.36 2.51 4.13
CA VAL A 124 -1.95 2.90 5.43
C VAL A 124 -3.44 3.20 5.25
N HIS A 125 -3.80 3.98 4.24
CA HIS A 125 -5.20 4.28 3.93
C HIS A 125 -6.01 3.01 3.62
N ALA A 126 -5.47 2.12 2.79
CA ALA A 126 -6.11 0.85 2.45
C ALA A 126 -6.32 -0.05 3.68
N THR A 127 -5.34 -0.10 4.59
CA THR A 127 -5.43 -0.87 5.85
C THR A 127 -6.53 -0.32 6.76
N LEU A 128 -6.56 1.00 6.94
CA LEU A 128 -7.59 1.68 7.75
C LEU A 128 -8.99 1.51 7.14
N HIS A 129 -9.10 1.57 5.81
CA HIS A 129 -10.35 1.30 5.10
C HIS A 129 -10.80 -0.15 5.26
N ALA A 130 -9.88 -1.12 5.18
CA ALA A 130 -10.17 -2.53 5.41
C ALA A 130 -10.72 -2.78 6.82
N ALA A 131 -10.13 -2.15 7.84
CA ALA A 131 -10.58 -2.24 9.22
C ALA A 131 -11.99 -1.65 9.46
N MET A 132 -12.41 -0.68 8.67
CA MET A 132 -13.79 -0.20 8.70
C MET A 132 -14.77 -1.12 7.99
N ALA A 133 -14.32 -1.87 6.98
CA ALA A 133 -15.15 -2.77 6.21
C ALA A 133 -15.36 -4.13 6.89
N ASP A 134 -14.44 -4.54 7.76
CA ASP A 134 -14.40 -5.90 8.32
C ASP A 134 -14.08 -5.88 9.84
N PRO A 135 -14.88 -6.57 10.68
CA PRO A 135 -14.63 -6.66 12.13
C PRO A 135 -13.30 -7.31 12.52
N ASP A 136 -12.84 -8.34 11.82
CA ASP A 136 -11.59 -9.03 12.13
C ASP A 136 -10.40 -8.13 11.79
N ALA A 137 -10.50 -7.38 10.69
CA ALA A 137 -9.53 -6.33 10.35
C ALA A 137 -9.54 -5.18 11.38
N ALA A 138 -10.70 -4.84 11.94
CA ALA A 138 -10.82 -3.85 13.01
C ALA A 138 -10.06 -4.28 14.26
N ASP A 139 -10.22 -5.54 14.68
CA ASP A 139 -9.53 -6.09 15.84
C ASP A 139 -8.02 -6.24 15.60
N ALA A 140 -7.64 -6.61 14.38
CA ALA A 140 -6.24 -6.64 13.95
C ALA A 140 -5.58 -5.25 14.07
N VAL A 141 -6.23 -4.18 13.59
CA VAL A 141 -5.74 -2.80 13.76
C VAL A 141 -5.71 -2.40 15.23
N ARG A 142 -6.79 -2.66 15.98
CA ARG A 142 -6.91 -2.29 17.40
C ARG A 142 -5.83 -2.95 18.25
N SER A 143 -5.34 -4.14 17.86
CA SER A 143 -4.23 -4.82 18.54
C SER A 143 -2.94 -4.02 18.58
N GLY A 144 -2.70 -3.12 17.61
CA GLY A 144 -1.44 -2.38 17.49
C GLY A 144 -0.20 -3.27 17.26
N LEU A 145 -0.42 -4.50 16.76
CA LEU A 145 0.58 -5.55 16.52
C LEU A 145 0.59 -6.01 15.05
N LEU A 146 0.21 -5.13 14.11
CA LEU A 146 0.23 -5.46 12.69
C LEU A 146 1.65 -5.71 12.18
N VAL A 147 1.77 -6.73 11.35
CA VAL A 147 3.01 -7.15 10.68
C VAL A 147 2.96 -6.80 9.19
N ALA A 148 1.78 -6.89 8.57
CA ALA A 148 1.54 -6.57 7.16
C ALA A 148 0.40 -5.56 7.01
N ASP A 149 0.34 -4.88 5.88
CA ASP A 149 -0.80 -4.05 5.51
C ASP A 149 -2.01 -4.92 5.10
N LEU A 150 -3.20 -4.43 5.43
CA LEU A 150 -4.46 -5.08 5.08
C LEU A 150 -5.04 -4.46 3.81
N GLN A 151 -5.69 -5.28 3.00
CA GLN A 151 -6.35 -4.85 1.77
C GLN A 151 -7.78 -5.39 1.75
N SER A 152 -8.74 -4.53 1.42
CA SER A 152 -10.12 -4.95 1.16
C SER A 152 -10.32 -5.07 -0.35
N THR A 153 -10.73 -6.24 -0.82
CA THR A 153 -11.10 -6.48 -2.23
C THR A 153 -12.51 -6.01 -2.56
N GLY A 154 -13.28 -5.55 -1.56
CA GLY A 154 -14.66 -5.09 -1.70
C GLY A 154 -15.70 -6.23 -1.83
N PHE A 155 -15.27 -7.48 -1.89
CA PHE A 155 -16.14 -8.66 -1.96
C PHE A 155 -15.57 -9.78 -1.07
N GLY A 156 -16.12 -9.94 0.13
CA GLY A 156 -15.74 -10.98 1.09
C GLY A 156 -14.90 -10.46 2.26
N PRO A 157 -14.65 -11.33 3.27
CA PRO A 157 -13.89 -10.99 4.46
C PRO A 157 -12.44 -10.63 4.11
N VAL A 158 -11.85 -9.74 4.90
CA VAL A 158 -10.45 -9.32 4.74
C VAL A 158 -9.54 -10.45 5.24
N ASP A 159 -8.55 -10.81 4.44
CA ASP A 159 -7.53 -11.78 4.85
C ASP A 159 -6.62 -11.14 5.93
N VAL A 160 -6.83 -11.55 7.17
CA VAL A 160 -6.05 -11.15 8.34
C VAL A 160 -5.02 -12.22 8.74
N ASP A 161 -4.96 -13.36 8.04
CA ASP A 161 -4.07 -14.45 8.40
C ASP A 161 -2.60 -14.05 8.23
N GLY A 162 -1.85 -14.14 9.32
CA GLY A 162 -0.46 -13.70 9.37
C GLY A 162 -0.24 -12.19 9.33
N ALA A 163 -1.31 -11.38 9.35
CA ALA A 163 -1.22 -9.92 9.38
C ALA A 163 -0.99 -9.36 10.80
N VAL A 164 -1.28 -10.14 11.84
CA VAL A 164 -1.06 -9.79 13.26
C VAL A 164 0.02 -10.68 13.87
N ALA A 165 0.85 -10.10 14.74
CA ALA A 165 1.91 -10.84 15.40
C ALA A 165 1.34 -11.94 16.34
N PRO A 166 1.84 -13.18 16.29
CA PRO A 166 1.31 -14.29 17.08
C PRO A 166 1.77 -14.19 18.55
N VAL A 167 1.07 -13.39 19.35
CA VAL A 167 1.39 -13.16 20.77
C VAL A 167 0.58 -14.03 21.73
N ASP A 168 -0.55 -14.56 21.28
CA ASP A 168 -1.52 -15.32 22.10
C ASP A 168 -1.59 -16.81 21.77
N ALA A 169 -0.79 -17.27 20.81
CA ALA A 169 -0.72 -18.70 20.50
C ALA A 169 -0.21 -19.49 21.73
N PRO A 170 -0.88 -20.59 22.12
CA PRO A 170 -0.43 -21.48 23.20
C PRO A 170 1.00 -21.96 22.95
N ALA A 171 1.76 -22.16 24.03
CA ALA A 171 3.14 -22.65 23.95
C ALA A 171 3.26 -24.12 23.50
N ASP A 172 2.14 -24.83 23.43
CA ASP A 172 2.07 -26.27 23.14
C ASP A 172 1.61 -26.49 21.70
N GLY A 173 2.60 -26.69 20.83
CA GLY A 173 2.42 -26.97 19.41
C GLY A 173 3.76 -27.24 18.75
N GLU A 174 4.37 -28.38 19.10
CA GLU A 174 5.24 -29.07 18.15
C GLU A 174 4.39 -29.36 16.90
N ASP A 175 4.97 -29.15 15.70
CA ASP A 175 4.33 -29.21 14.37
C ASP A 175 3.60 -27.94 13.89
N SER A 176 4.34 -26.85 13.77
CA SER A 176 4.17 -25.93 12.64
C SER A 176 5.43 -25.96 11.80
N GLU A 177 5.43 -26.91 10.86
CA GLU A 177 6.43 -27.05 9.80
C GLU A 177 6.63 -25.70 9.08
N PRO A 178 7.86 -25.20 8.92
CA PRO A 178 8.10 -23.92 8.27
C PRO A 178 7.74 -24.03 6.78
N ALA A 179 6.64 -23.39 6.40
CA ALA A 179 6.24 -23.23 5.00
C ALA A 179 7.39 -22.60 4.16
N PRO A 180 7.51 -23.02 2.89
CA PRO A 180 8.76 -22.93 2.15
C PRO A 180 9.11 -21.49 1.78
N ARG A 181 10.31 -21.07 2.19
CA ARG A 181 10.94 -19.83 1.72
C ARG A 181 11.20 -19.92 0.21
N THR A 182 10.27 -19.40 -0.58
CA THR A 182 10.55 -19.08 -1.98
C THR A 182 11.55 -17.92 -1.98
N ARG A 183 12.78 -18.24 -2.40
CA ARG A 183 13.84 -17.27 -2.62
C ARG A 183 13.39 -16.30 -3.70
N ARG A 184 13.09 -15.06 -3.33
CA ARG A 184 13.14 -13.94 -4.28
C ARG A 184 14.19 -12.93 -3.82
N ARG A 185 15.31 -12.99 -4.54
CA ARG A 185 16.39 -12.01 -4.62
C ARG A 185 15.84 -10.58 -4.54
N ALA A 186 16.14 -9.86 -3.46
CA ALA A 186 16.04 -8.40 -3.39
C ALA A 186 16.84 -7.80 -2.21
N ASP A 187 17.12 -8.57 -1.15
CA ASP A 187 17.74 -8.01 0.06
C ASP A 187 19.27 -8.22 0.17
N ALA A 188 19.94 -8.73 -0.87
CA ALA A 188 21.39 -8.96 -0.85
C ALA A 188 22.23 -7.74 -1.25
N ASP A 189 21.63 -6.70 -1.83
CA ASP A 189 22.38 -5.59 -2.45
C ASP A 189 22.69 -4.42 -1.50
N VAL A 190 22.17 -4.42 -0.26
CA VAL A 190 22.33 -3.27 0.65
C VAL A 190 23.48 -3.49 1.65
N ASP A 191 23.68 -4.72 2.12
CA ASP A 191 24.75 -5.06 3.08
C ASP A 191 26.15 -5.10 2.42
N GLU A 192 26.24 -5.43 1.13
CA GLU A 192 27.51 -5.45 0.39
C GLU A 192 28.01 -4.03 0.05
N LEU A 193 27.09 -3.07 -0.12
CA LEU A 193 27.39 -1.67 -0.43
C LEU A 193 27.91 -0.89 0.80
N GLU A 194 27.47 -1.27 2.01
CA GLU A 194 27.96 -0.68 3.26
C GLU A 194 29.34 -1.21 3.65
N ALA A 195 29.60 -2.51 3.43
CA ALA A 195 30.91 -3.13 3.62
C ALA A 195 31.97 -2.63 2.62
N ALA A 196 31.57 -2.17 1.43
CA ALA A 196 32.45 -1.55 0.43
C ALA A 196 32.78 -0.08 0.75
N ARG A 197 31.85 0.66 1.39
CA ARG A 197 32.09 2.04 1.85
C ARG A 197 33.07 2.12 3.02
N GLN A 198 33.00 1.17 3.97
CA GLN A 198 33.93 1.13 5.10
C GLN A 198 35.37 0.76 4.69
N ARG A 199 35.55 -0.04 3.63
CA ARG A 199 36.89 -0.33 3.07
C ARG A 199 37.50 0.83 2.27
N ARG A 200 36.66 1.69 1.67
CA ARG A 200 37.11 2.93 0.99
C ARG A 200 37.46 4.06 1.97
N ALA A 201 36.87 4.09 3.16
CA ALA A 201 37.19 5.08 4.20
C ALA A 201 38.57 4.83 4.87
N ALA A 202 39.11 3.62 4.80
CA ALA A 202 40.42 3.27 5.38
C ALA A 202 41.61 3.49 4.42
N ALA A 203 41.38 3.83 3.15
CA ALA A 203 42.43 3.97 2.12
C ALA A 203 42.76 5.43 1.74
N GLY A 204 42.38 6.40 2.57
CA GLY A 204 42.54 7.83 2.31
C GLY A 204 43.57 8.51 3.22
N ARG A 205 44.85 8.15 3.15
CA ARG A 205 45.93 9.03 3.66
C ARG A 205 47.28 8.78 3.00
N ALA A 206 47.55 9.52 1.93
CA ALA A 206 48.92 9.83 1.50
C ALA A 206 48.97 11.31 1.10
N PRO A 207 49.84 12.13 1.72
CA PRO A 207 50.11 13.48 1.24
C PRO A 207 51.15 13.42 0.12
N GLY A 208 50.96 14.24 -0.91
CA GLY A 208 51.98 14.49 -1.93
C GLY A 208 53.00 15.54 -1.45
N ARG A 209 54.26 15.38 -1.88
CA ARG A 209 55.11 16.53 -2.23
C ARG A 209 56.27 16.12 -3.15
N SER A 210 56.22 16.70 -4.34
CA SER A 210 57.29 17.25 -5.18
C SER A 210 58.76 16.92 -4.87
N GLY A 211 59.47 16.51 -5.93
CA GLY A 211 60.57 17.34 -6.42
C GLY A 211 62.00 16.91 -6.10
N ALA A 212 62.64 16.38 -7.14
CA ALA A 212 64.03 16.60 -7.54
C ALA A 212 65.18 15.78 -6.92
N ARG A 213 66.01 15.31 -7.88
CA ARG A 213 67.46 15.10 -7.88
C ARG A 213 68.01 13.81 -7.25
N THR A 214 68.70 13.08 -8.13
CA THR A 214 69.82 12.14 -7.93
C THR A 214 70.90 12.72 -6.98
N PRO A 215 71.83 11.93 -6.38
CA PRO A 215 72.41 10.71 -6.97
C PRO A 215 72.84 9.56 -6.01
N ALA A 216 73.21 8.45 -6.67
CA ALA A 216 74.34 7.57 -6.36
C ALA A 216 74.24 6.46 -5.28
N VAL A 217 74.98 5.38 -5.62
CA VAL A 217 75.62 4.35 -4.76
C VAL A 217 74.69 3.20 -4.32
N SER A 218 74.75 2.05 -5.03
CA SER A 218 75.37 0.79 -4.56
C SER A 218 74.43 -0.01 -3.64
N THR A 219 74.19 -1.31 -3.72
CA THR A 219 74.97 -2.44 -4.24
C THR A 219 74.05 -3.68 -4.23
N ASP A 220 74.38 -4.65 -5.07
CA ASP A 220 74.25 -6.07 -4.74
C ASP A 220 72.84 -6.71 -4.70
N ARG A 221 72.29 -6.98 -5.89
CA ARG A 221 71.72 -8.30 -6.21
C ARG A 221 71.35 -8.40 -7.69
N GLY A 222 72.33 -8.81 -8.49
CA GLY A 222 72.15 -9.12 -9.92
C GLY A 222 73.32 -9.92 -10.48
N ARG A 223 74.08 -10.59 -9.62
CA ARG A 223 75.20 -11.45 -10.02
C ARG A 223 74.60 -12.82 -10.33
N ARG A 224 74.41 -13.15 -11.63
CA ARG A 224 74.33 -14.52 -12.24
C ARG A 224 73.57 -14.63 -13.58
N ARG A 225 73.39 -13.57 -14.38
CA ARG A 225 72.93 -13.71 -15.79
C ARG A 225 73.58 -12.72 -16.77
N ARG A 226 74.89 -12.51 -16.64
CA ARG A 226 75.74 -11.83 -17.64
C ARG A 226 77.17 -12.40 -17.53
N ALA A 227 77.36 -13.60 -18.06
CA ALA A 227 78.70 -14.19 -18.23
C ALA A 227 78.76 -15.14 -19.44
N GLU A 228 77.81 -15.05 -20.38
CA GLU A 228 77.80 -15.83 -21.64
C GLU A 228 77.30 -14.98 -22.82
N ALA A 229 77.59 -13.68 -22.83
CA ALA A 229 77.29 -12.81 -23.98
C ALA A 229 78.38 -11.76 -24.25
N ASP A 230 79.60 -11.96 -23.74
CA ASP A 230 80.80 -11.14 -24.04
C ASP A 230 81.92 -12.01 -24.65
N GLY A 231 81.53 -13.10 -25.32
CA GLY A 231 82.45 -14.01 -26.03
C GLY A 231 82.35 -13.94 -27.56
N ASP A 232 81.48 -13.09 -28.10
CA ASP A 232 81.23 -13.00 -29.55
C ASP A 232 81.30 -11.55 -30.10
N ASP A 233 81.73 -10.56 -29.32
CA ASP A 233 81.78 -9.16 -29.77
C ASP A 233 83.20 -8.64 -30.12
N THR A 234 84.27 -9.40 -29.83
CA THR A 234 85.64 -9.02 -30.25
C THR A 234 86.11 -9.72 -31.53
N ARG A 235 85.19 -10.34 -32.27
CA ARG A 235 85.45 -10.86 -33.63
C ARG A 235 84.60 -10.20 -34.72
N ALA A 236 83.93 -9.08 -34.41
CA ALA A 236 83.25 -8.27 -35.41
C ALA A 236 83.94 -6.91 -35.67
N GLU A 237 84.85 -6.46 -34.79
CA GLU A 237 85.55 -5.17 -34.97
C GLU A 237 86.88 -5.26 -35.75
N ALA A 238 87.29 -6.45 -36.21
CA ALA A 238 88.52 -6.64 -37.00
C ALA A 238 88.29 -6.86 -38.51
N GLU A 239 87.06 -6.78 -39.01
CA GLU A 239 86.74 -6.80 -40.44
C GLU A 239 85.91 -5.56 -40.82
N ALA A 240 86.60 -4.42 -40.96
CA ALA A 240 86.20 -3.30 -41.80
C ALA A 240 87.37 -2.32 -41.93
N SER A 241 88.49 -2.80 -42.49
CA SER A 241 89.57 -1.94 -42.98
C SER A 241 89.34 -1.46 -44.42
N ASP A 242 88.24 -1.90 -45.06
CA ASP A 242 87.80 -1.37 -46.35
C ASP A 242 86.78 -0.23 -46.11
N PRO A 243 87.05 1.02 -46.53
CA PRO A 243 86.07 2.10 -46.47
C PRO A 243 84.74 1.76 -47.14
N LYS A 244 84.72 0.82 -48.10
CA LYS A 244 83.49 0.34 -48.75
C LYS A 244 82.61 -0.51 -47.83
N GLU A 245 83.18 -1.27 -46.90
CA GLU A 245 82.41 -2.10 -45.95
C GLU A 245 81.76 -1.24 -44.87
N ARG A 246 82.44 -0.17 -44.42
CA ARG A 246 81.86 0.82 -43.50
C ARG A 246 80.72 1.60 -44.15
N GLU A 247 80.91 2.04 -45.39
CA GLU A 247 79.85 2.71 -46.15
C GLU A 247 78.65 1.79 -46.40
N ARG A 248 78.88 0.48 -46.60
CA ARG A 248 77.82 -0.53 -46.74
C ARG A 248 77.07 -0.76 -45.42
N ALA A 249 77.77 -0.84 -44.29
CA ALA A 249 77.16 -0.98 -42.97
C ALA A 249 76.39 0.28 -42.54
N GLU A 250 76.87 1.47 -42.86
CA GLU A 250 76.15 2.73 -42.62
C GLU A 250 74.88 2.83 -43.49
N ARG A 251 74.94 2.40 -44.76
CA ARG A 251 73.76 2.31 -45.63
C ARG A 251 72.73 1.30 -45.10
N GLU A 252 73.16 0.14 -44.65
CA GLU A 252 72.29 -0.87 -44.03
C GLU A 252 71.65 -0.38 -42.72
N ARG A 253 72.41 0.33 -41.86
CA ARG A 253 71.85 0.97 -40.65
C ARG A 253 70.84 2.06 -40.99
N ALA A 254 71.14 2.90 -41.97
CA ALA A 254 70.21 3.95 -42.41
C ALA A 254 68.95 3.36 -43.08
N GLU A 255 69.05 2.22 -43.76
CA GLU A 255 67.89 1.47 -44.26
C GLU A 255 67.08 0.82 -43.13
N GLN A 256 67.73 0.26 -42.11
CA GLN A 256 67.07 -0.27 -40.91
C GLN A 256 66.33 0.82 -40.14
N GLU A 257 66.96 1.97 -39.89
CA GLU A 257 66.33 3.11 -39.23
C GLU A 257 65.13 3.65 -40.03
N ARG A 258 65.24 3.73 -41.36
CA ARG A 258 64.10 4.09 -42.23
C ARG A 258 62.97 3.06 -42.12
N ALA A 259 63.29 1.76 -42.15
CA ALA A 259 62.29 0.70 -42.01
C ALA A 259 61.63 0.70 -40.61
N GLU A 260 62.38 1.01 -39.55
CA GLU A 260 61.84 1.16 -38.20
C GLU A 260 60.94 2.40 -38.09
N GLN A 261 61.33 3.53 -38.68
CA GLN A 261 60.50 4.74 -38.74
C GLN A 261 59.21 4.50 -39.54
N GLU A 262 59.28 3.79 -40.66
CA GLU A 262 58.10 3.42 -41.45
C GLU A 262 57.17 2.48 -40.68
N ARG A 263 57.70 1.49 -39.96
CA ARG A 263 56.91 0.61 -39.09
C ARG A 263 56.25 1.38 -37.94
N ALA A 264 57.00 2.26 -37.26
CA ALA A 264 56.46 3.09 -36.19
C ALA A 264 55.35 4.04 -36.70
N ALA A 265 55.54 4.62 -37.88
CA ALA A 265 54.52 5.47 -38.52
C ALA A 265 53.27 4.65 -38.91
N ALA A 266 53.44 3.42 -39.42
CA ALA A 266 52.34 2.52 -39.73
C ALA A 266 51.56 2.11 -38.46
N GLU A 267 52.26 1.72 -37.39
CA GLU A 267 51.63 1.40 -36.10
C GLU A 267 50.88 2.60 -35.52
N GLN A 268 51.44 3.80 -35.61
CA GLN A 268 50.77 5.02 -35.15
C GLN A 268 49.52 5.31 -35.98
N ALA A 269 49.57 5.16 -37.30
CA ALA A 269 48.42 5.33 -38.18
C ALA A 269 47.31 4.30 -37.89
N GLU A 270 47.66 3.04 -37.56
CA GLU A 270 46.69 2.03 -37.13
C GLU A 270 46.04 2.38 -35.79
N ARG A 271 46.82 2.83 -34.81
CA ARG A 271 46.29 3.29 -33.51
C ARG A 271 45.32 4.45 -33.68
N GLU A 272 45.67 5.45 -34.49
CA GLU A 272 44.78 6.58 -34.76
C GLU A 272 43.50 6.16 -35.48
N ARG A 273 43.56 5.20 -36.41
CA ARG A 273 42.37 4.63 -37.05
C ARG A 273 41.49 3.90 -36.04
N ALA A 274 42.08 3.06 -35.18
CA ALA A 274 41.36 2.33 -34.15
C ALA A 274 40.69 3.29 -33.13
N GLU A 275 41.37 4.36 -32.74
CA GLU A 275 40.80 5.40 -31.87
C GLU A 275 39.63 6.14 -32.53
N ARG A 276 39.75 6.49 -33.81
CA ARG A 276 38.66 7.12 -34.57
C ARG A 276 37.44 6.20 -34.71
N GLU A 277 37.67 4.91 -34.95
CA GLU A 277 36.60 3.91 -35.03
C GLU A 277 35.91 3.72 -33.67
N ARG A 278 36.66 3.65 -32.57
CA ARG A 278 36.09 3.60 -31.21
C ARG A 278 35.25 4.83 -30.90
N ALA A 279 35.78 6.02 -31.18
CA ALA A 279 35.04 7.27 -30.97
C ALA A 279 33.77 7.37 -31.84
N ALA A 280 33.82 6.85 -33.08
CA ALA A 280 32.65 6.76 -33.94
C ALA A 280 31.61 5.77 -33.39
N ALA A 281 32.03 4.61 -32.89
CA ALA A 281 31.16 3.61 -32.28
C ALA A 281 30.50 4.13 -30.98
N GLU A 282 31.24 4.84 -30.13
CA GLU A 282 30.69 5.48 -28.92
C GLU A 282 29.62 6.50 -29.27
N ARG A 283 29.90 7.40 -30.22
CA ARG A 283 28.92 8.40 -30.69
C ARG A 283 27.68 7.75 -31.30
N ALA A 284 27.84 6.63 -32.02
CA ALA A 284 26.72 5.87 -32.55
C ALA A 284 25.86 5.28 -31.43
N ALA A 285 26.48 4.66 -30.42
CA ALA A 285 25.80 4.11 -29.26
C ALA A 285 25.07 5.18 -28.44
N GLU A 286 25.66 6.36 -28.26
CA GLU A 286 25.00 7.50 -27.60
C GLU A 286 23.76 7.97 -28.35
N ARG A 287 23.85 8.09 -29.68
CA ARG A 287 22.71 8.46 -30.54
C ARG A 287 21.59 7.44 -30.45
N GLU A 288 21.93 6.16 -30.42
CA GLU A 288 20.96 5.07 -30.28
C GLU A 288 20.27 5.11 -28.91
N ARG A 289 21.03 5.27 -27.83
CA ARG A 289 20.47 5.43 -26.47
C ARG A 289 19.54 6.64 -26.39
N ALA A 290 19.94 7.78 -26.92
CA ALA A 290 19.11 8.98 -26.96
C ALA A 290 17.85 8.78 -27.81
N ALA A 291 17.93 8.04 -28.93
CA ALA A 291 16.76 7.70 -29.74
C ALA A 291 15.82 6.73 -29.01
N ALA A 292 16.36 5.73 -28.31
CA ALA A 292 15.59 4.80 -27.49
C ALA A 292 14.87 5.52 -26.34
N GLU A 293 15.55 6.44 -25.67
CA GLU A 293 14.94 7.24 -24.60
C GLU A 293 13.82 8.14 -25.14
N ARG A 294 14.01 8.81 -26.28
CA ARG A 294 12.95 9.58 -26.94
C ARG A 294 11.74 8.71 -27.29
N ARG A 295 11.97 7.50 -27.82
CA ARG A 295 10.89 6.54 -28.12
C ARG A 295 10.13 6.14 -26.85
N ARG A 296 10.84 5.81 -25.77
CA ARG A 296 10.25 5.46 -24.47
C ARG A 296 9.43 6.61 -23.89
N ARG A 297 9.96 7.84 -23.90
CA ARG A 297 9.24 9.04 -23.45
C ARG A 297 7.98 9.29 -24.28
N ALA A 298 8.06 9.14 -25.60
CA ALA A 298 6.90 9.29 -26.48
C ALA A 298 5.83 8.21 -26.23
N GLU A 299 6.23 6.97 -25.94
CA GLU A 299 5.30 5.89 -25.58
C GLU A 299 4.61 6.14 -24.24
N VAL A 300 5.38 6.52 -23.22
CA VAL A 300 4.83 6.90 -21.90
C VAL A 300 3.88 8.07 -22.04
N GLY A 301 4.22 9.10 -22.83
CA GLY A 301 3.34 10.24 -23.10
C GLY A 301 2.03 9.83 -23.79
N ARG A 302 2.08 8.90 -24.76
CA ARG A 302 0.86 8.36 -25.38
C ARG A 302 -0.01 7.58 -24.39
N ARG A 303 0.60 6.79 -23.50
CA ARG A 303 -0.12 6.04 -22.45
C ARG A 303 -0.76 6.98 -21.44
N LEU A 304 -0.04 8.03 -21.03
CA LEU A 304 -0.56 9.06 -20.13
C LEU A 304 -1.77 9.77 -20.75
N ALA A 305 -1.65 10.25 -22.00
CA ALA A 305 -2.77 10.92 -22.69
C ALA A 305 -3.99 10.01 -22.87
N ARG A 306 -3.81 8.69 -23.02
CA ARG A 306 -4.92 7.72 -23.05
C ARG A 306 -5.56 7.57 -21.67
N ALA A 307 -4.74 7.44 -20.62
CA ALA A 307 -5.22 7.33 -19.24
C ALA A 307 -5.99 8.59 -18.81
N GLU A 308 -5.49 9.79 -19.14
CA GLU A 308 -6.19 11.06 -18.87
C GLU A 308 -7.54 11.14 -19.56
N LYS A 309 -7.62 10.69 -20.83
CA LYS A 309 -8.91 10.61 -21.55
C LYS A 309 -9.87 9.62 -20.91
N GLN A 310 -9.38 8.47 -20.46
CA GLN A 310 -10.20 7.47 -19.78
C GLN A 310 -10.70 8.01 -18.43
N LEU A 311 -9.84 8.67 -17.66
CA LEU A 311 -10.21 9.33 -16.40
C LEU A 311 -11.31 10.38 -16.64
N ALA A 312 -11.12 11.30 -17.58
CA ALA A 312 -12.13 12.31 -17.91
C ALA A 312 -13.45 11.70 -18.42
N SER A 313 -13.41 10.54 -19.08
CA SER A 313 -14.63 9.83 -19.48
C SER A 313 -15.33 9.16 -18.29
N ALA A 314 -14.57 8.59 -17.36
CA ALA A 314 -15.09 7.97 -16.15
C ALA A 314 -15.71 9.02 -15.21
N GLU A 315 -15.08 10.18 -15.05
CA GLU A 315 -15.61 11.31 -14.28
C GLU A 315 -16.95 11.81 -14.85
N ARG A 316 -17.06 11.92 -16.18
CA ARG A 316 -18.34 12.27 -16.82
C ARG A 316 -19.41 11.19 -16.61
N ALA A 317 -19.03 9.92 -16.69
CA ALA A 317 -19.95 8.81 -16.45
C ALA A 317 -20.43 8.78 -14.99
N LEU A 318 -19.55 9.06 -14.03
CA LEU A 318 -19.87 9.18 -12.62
C LEU A 318 -20.86 10.34 -12.38
N ALA A 319 -20.57 11.53 -12.91
CA ALA A 319 -21.46 12.67 -12.78
C ALA A 319 -22.86 12.42 -13.40
N ALA A 320 -22.92 11.68 -14.52
CA ALA A 320 -24.19 11.26 -15.11
C ALA A 320 -24.93 10.26 -14.21
N ALA A 321 -24.21 9.31 -13.62
CA ALA A 321 -24.80 8.35 -12.69
C ALA A 321 -25.36 9.05 -11.44
N ASP A 322 -24.61 10.00 -10.86
CA ASP A 322 -25.05 10.77 -9.70
C ASP A 322 -26.37 11.52 -10.00
N SER A 323 -26.45 12.19 -11.15
CA SER A 323 -27.69 12.86 -11.58
C SER A 323 -28.87 11.89 -11.74
N THR A 324 -28.64 10.68 -12.28
CA THR A 324 -29.72 9.68 -12.39
C THR A 324 -30.20 9.16 -11.03
N VAL A 325 -29.30 9.10 -10.04
CA VAL A 325 -29.65 8.75 -8.66
C VAL A 325 -30.48 9.85 -8.05
N GLU A 326 -30.07 11.12 -8.17
CA GLU A 326 -30.84 12.27 -7.67
C GLU A 326 -32.27 12.31 -8.27
N ASP A 327 -32.40 12.07 -9.57
CA ASP A 327 -33.71 12.00 -10.24
C ASP A 327 -34.57 10.82 -9.74
N ALA A 328 -33.95 9.66 -9.48
CA ALA A 328 -34.65 8.50 -8.94
C ALA A 328 -35.10 8.74 -7.49
N GLU A 329 -34.27 9.38 -6.68
CA GLU A 329 -34.59 9.77 -5.31
C GLU A 329 -35.73 10.79 -5.27
N GLY A 330 -35.72 11.80 -6.14
CA GLY A 330 -36.81 12.76 -6.26
C GLY A 330 -38.15 12.11 -6.60
N ARG A 331 -38.15 11.12 -7.50
CA ARG A 331 -39.36 10.33 -7.82
C ARG A 331 -39.82 9.46 -6.65
N HIS A 332 -38.88 8.87 -5.92
CA HIS A 332 -39.21 8.09 -4.72
C HIS A 332 -39.86 8.97 -3.65
N GLU A 333 -39.29 10.14 -3.35
CA GLU A 333 -39.85 11.07 -2.37
C GLU A 333 -41.24 11.57 -2.77
N ALA A 334 -41.46 11.87 -4.05
CA ALA A 334 -42.78 12.23 -4.56
C ALA A 334 -43.79 11.09 -4.33
N THR A 335 -43.40 9.85 -4.59
CA THR A 335 -44.25 8.66 -4.36
C THR A 335 -44.56 8.48 -2.88
N VAL A 336 -43.59 8.68 -2.00
CA VAL A 336 -43.80 8.63 -0.53
C VAL A 336 -44.81 9.68 -0.09
N ARG A 337 -44.72 10.90 -0.62
CA ARG A 337 -45.70 11.97 -0.34
C ARG A 337 -47.11 11.59 -0.82
N GLU A 338 -47.25 11.04 -2.03
CA GLU A 338 -48.54 10.56 -2.55
C GLU A 338 -49.14 9.44 -1.67
N ILE A 339 -48.33 8.50 -1.18
CA ILE A 339 -48.77 7.45 -0.27
C ILE A 339 -49.29 8.06 1.04
N ALA A 340 -48.55 9.00 1.64
CA ALA A 340 -48.96 9.66 2.88
C ALA A 340 -50.30 10.43 2.71
N GLU A 341 -50.50 11.12 1.59
CA GLU A 341 -51.76 11.79 1.27
C GLU A 341 -52.92 10.78 1.11
N ALA A 342 -52.66 9.65 0.45
CA ALA A 342 -53.65 8.58 0.29
C ALA A 342 -54.04 7.95 1.64
N GLU A 343 -53.08 7.75 2.55
CA GLU A 343 -53.33 7.25 3.90
C GLU A 343 -54.19 8.22 4.72
N GLN A 344 -53.91 9.52 4.66
CA GLN A 344 -54.75 10.54 5.30
C GLN A 344 -56.17 10.54 4.74
N ARG A 345 -56.31 10.42 3.42
CA ARG A 345 -57.63 10.31 2.76
C ARG A 345 -58.38 9.06 3.24
N LEU A 346 -57.70 7.92 3.34
CA LEU A 346 -58.28 6.68 3.84
C LEU A 346 -58.71 6.81 5.31
N ALA A 347 -57.91 7.46 6.15
CA ALA A 347 -58.26 7.73 7.54
C ALA A 347 -59.54 8.57 7.66
N ARG A 348 -59.67 9.63 6.84
CA ARG A 348 -60.90 10.45 6.79
C ARG A 348 -62.12 9.64 6.35
N LEU A 349 -61.97 8.80 5.32
CA LEU A 349 -63.06 7.94 4.86
C LEU A 349 -63.48 6.92 5.92
N ARG A 350 -62.53 6.36 6.68
CA ARG A 350 -62.83 5.46 7.81
C ARG A 350 -63.58 6.17 8.93
N ALA A 351 -63.20 7.40 9.28
CA ALA A 351 -63.92 8.21 10.27
C ALA A 351 -65.36 8.48 9.81
N ARG A 352 -65.55 8.89 8.55
CA ARG A 352 -66.90 9.14 7.99
C ARG A 352 -67.76 7.88 7.98
N ARG A 353 -67.18 6.73 7.68
CA ARG A 353 -67.88 5.44 7.77
C ARG A 353 -68.34 5.17 9.21
N ALA A 354 -67.48 5.39 10.21
CA ALA A 354 -67.84 5.17 11.61
C ALA A 354 -68.99 6.09 12.07
N GLU A 355 -69.00 7.36 11.62
CA GLU A 355 -70.12 8.28 11.85
C GLU A 355 -71.42 7.75 11.24
N LEU A 356 -71.39 7.33 9.97
CA LEU A 356 -72.56 6.78 9.28
C LEU A 356 -73.05 5.48 9.93
N ASP A 357 -72.14 4.60 10.37
CA ASP A 357 -72.49 3.37 11.07
C ASP A 357 -73.21 3.69 12.41
N ALA A 358 -72.78 4.75 13.12
CA ALA A 358 -73.44 5.24 14.32
C ALA A 358 -74.82 5.87 14.02
N GLU A 359 -74.93 6.71 12.99
CA GLU A 359 -76.21 7.29 12.53
C GLU A 359 -77.21 6.16 12.19
N VAL A 360 -76.77 5.16 11.42
CA VAL A 360 -77.60 3.98 11.09
C VAL A 360 -78.00 3.21 12.34
N GLY A 361 -77.09 3.06 13.31
CA GLY A 361 -77.39 2.44 14.60
C GLY A 361 -78.52 3.17 15.35
N THR A 362 -78.39 4.49 15.51
CA THR A 362 -79.42 5.31 16.18
C THR A 362 -80.76 5.29 15.43
N ALA A 363 -80.74 5.28 14.10
CA ALA A 363 -81.95 5.20 13.29
C ALA A 363 -82.64 3.84 13.42
N ARG A 364 -81.88 2.75 13.59
CA ARG A 364 -82.43 1.41 13.86
C ARG A 364 -83.07 1.34 15.24
N GLU A 365 -82.41 1.84 16.28
CA GLU A 365 -82.96 1.89 17.64
C GLU A 365 -84.26 2.70 17.69
N ALA A 366 -84.29 3.88 17.08
CA ALA A 366 -85.50 4.68 16.98
C ALA A 366 -86.63 3.98 16.19
N ALA A 367 -86.29 3.19 15.16
CA ALA A 367 -87.27 2.41 14.41
C ALA A 367 -87.83 1.24 15.25
N ASP A 368 -86.98 0.57 16.04
CA ASP A 368 -87.37 -0.50 16.95
C ASP A 368 -88.27 0.04 18.08
N ASP A 369 -87.92 1.19 18.67
CA ASP A 369 -88.75 1.88 19.67
C ASP A 369 -90.12 2.28 19.11
N ALA A 370 -90.15 2.83 17.89
CA ALA A 370 -91.39 3.19 17.22
C ALA A 370 -92.26 1.96 16.90
N ALA A 371 -91.63 0.83 16.55
CA ALA A 371 -92.33 -0.44 16.33
C ALA A 371 -92.92 -0.97 17.64
N ALA A 372 -92.17 -0.94 18.75
CA ALA A 372 -92.65 -1.33 20.08
C ALA A 372 -93.83 -0.46 20.52
N ALA A 373 -93.72 0.86 20.39
CA ALA A 373 -94.80 1.79 20.73
C ALA A 373 -96.07 1.56 19.88
N ARG A 374 -95.92 1.21 18.60
CA ARG A 374 -97.03 0.84 17.72
C ARG A 374 -97.73 -0.42 18.21
N ASP A 375 -96.97 -1.44 18.58
CA ASP A 375 -97.51 -2.71 19.05
C ASP A 375 -98.21 -2.58 20.41
N ASP A 376 -97.66 -1.76 21.32
CA ASP A 376 -98.32 -1.39 22.58
C ASP A 376 -99.66 -0.69 22.34
N ALA A 377 -99.68 0.32 21.47
CA ALA A 377 -100.90 1.05 21.12
C ALA A 377 -101.94 0.13 20.45
N GLN A 378 -101.49 -0.79 19.58
CA GLN A 378 -102.36 -1.80 18.98
C GLN A 378 -102.96 -2.73 20.04
N GLY A 379 -102.17 -3.17 21.01
CA GLY A 379 -102.64 -3.99 22.12
C GLY A 379 -103.61 -3.27 23.07
N GLU A 380 -103.51 -1.95 23.22
CA GLU A 380 -104.49 -1.13 23.94
C GLU A 380 -105.80 -1.00 23.14
N VAL A 381 -105.73 -0.74 21.84
CA VAL A 381 -106.90 -0.70 20.96
C VAL A 381 -107.66 -2.02 21.00
N ASP A 382 -106.96 -3.15 20.95
CA ASP A 382 -107.58 -4.48 20.97
C ASP A 382 -108.23 -4.78 22.33
N ARG A 383 -107.61 -4.37 23.46
CA ARG A 383 -108.23 -4.44 24.79
C ARG A 383 -109.51 -3.61 24.90
N LEU A 384 -109.48 -2.35 24.44
CA LEU A 384 -110.65 -1.47 24.48
C LEU A 384 -111.80 -1.99 23.59
N ARG A 385 -111.49 -2.67 22.49
CA ARG A 385 -112.48 -3.35 21.66
C ARG A 385 -113.13 -4.52 22.41
N GLU A 386 -112.34 -5.34 23.10
CA GLU A 386 -112.84 -6.46 23.89
C GLU A 386 -113.74 -5.98 25.05
N GLU A 387 -113.36 -4.91 25.77
CA GLU A 387 -114.21 -4.29 26.80
C GLU A 387 -115.54 -3.76 26.26
N LEU A 388 -115.54 -3.19 25.05
CA LEU A 388 -116.75 -2.71 24.38
C LEU A 388 -117.69 -3.86 24.01
N ASP A 389 -117.13 -5.00 23.58
CA ASP A 389 -117.89 -6.19 23.22
C ASP A 389 -118.43 -6.92 24.48
N ASP A 390 -117.65 -7.02 25.57
CA ASP A 390 -118.06 -7.63 26.85
C ASP A 390 -119.07 -6.77 27.63
N GLY A 391 -118.99 -5.44 27.53
CA GLY A 391 -120.01 -4.51 28.05
C GLY A 391 -121.37 -4.59 27.34
N SER A 392 -121.45 -5.40 26.29
CA SER A 392 -122.63 -5.63 25.47
C SER A 392 -123.22 -7.04 25.69
N THR A 393 -123.34 -7.48 26.94
CA THR A 393 -124.25 -8.59 27.28
C THR A 393 -125.12 -8.21 28.51
N PRO A 394 -126.46 -8.15 28.38
CA PRO A 394 -127.39 -7.74 29.45
C PRO A 394 -127.62 -8.78 30.54
#